data_AF-A0A5M7BEE4-F1
#
_entry.id   AF-A0A5M7BEE4-F1
#
_cell.length_a   1.000
_cell.length_b   1.000
_cell.length_c   1.000
_cell.angle_alpha   90.00
_cell.angle_beta   90.00
_cell.angle_gamma   90.00
#
_symmetry.space_group_name_H-M   'P 1'
#
loop_
_entity.id
_entity.type
_entity.pdbx_description
1 polymer ?
#
loop_
_entity_poly.entity_id
_entity_poly.type
_entity_poly.pdbx_seq_one_letter_code
_entity_poly.pdbx_strand_id
1 'polypeptide(L)'
;MKTFTIHLFLLFSFLTMSTFGQENTALTCADGIDNDNDTLIDCNDPDCQNLGSNNGCELCTDGITFADVLIDYNPGCDNADPDPEGAIGLNDFVSGDPYSYVYLGQGGSIKLGFTNNLLTNSGTEENDVFVFEIGPQVEASDLAIRPADAFTETQLINNNIPDIDDDGFYEIGSISGSIRGFDIDAVITGYSQKTLKFNAIQITDIPNGSCSGTTPGADIDAVCALSSFTLSTSNTTVDNDFLKIYPNPAQNKINLHFSNNHHDLTNYNLVNLSGQILQKGLINNKREINTENLESGVYFLSIKGTNTIITKKIFKL
;
A
#
# COMPACT_ATOMS: atom_id res chain seq x y z
N MET A 1 66.47 30.53 -21.89
CA MET A 1 65.00 30.46 -21.97
C MET A 1 64.53 29.31 -21.09
N LYS A 2 63.94 29.59 -19.92
CA LYS A 2 63.30 28.59 -19.05
C LYS A 2 61.80 28.81 -19.17
N THR A 3 61.08 27.83 -19.70
CA THR A 3 59.63 27.81 -19.87
C THR A 3 58.97 27.60 -18.51
N PHE A 4 58.06 28.52 -18.15
CA PHE A 4 57.19 28.43 -16.98
C PHE A 4 55.87 27.78 -17.42
N THR A 5 55.56 26.59 -16.90
CA THR A 5 54.28 25.93 -17.13
C THR A 5 53.35 26.30 -15.97
N ILE A 6 52.32 27.12 -16.24
CA ILE A 6 51.27 27.45 -15.27
C ILE A 6 50.26 26.31 -15.28
N HIS A 7 50.10 25.60 -14.17
CA HIS A 7 49.01 24.64 -13.97
C HIS A 7 47.77 25.38 -13.47
N LEU A 8 46.77 25.48 -14.34
CA LEU A 8 45.43 25.95 -14.03
C LEU A 8 44.70 24.85 -13.25
N PHE A 9 44.59 25.00 -11.94
CA PHE A 9 43.71 24.16 -11.11
C PHE A 9 42.26 24.61 -11.34
N LEU A 10 41.53 23.87 -12.19
CA LEU A 10 40.08 23.94 -12.27
C LEU A 10 39.50 23.28 -11.02
N LEU A 11 39.02 24.11 -10.09
CA LEU A 11 38.25 23.66 -8.94
C LEU A 11 36.85 23.24 -9.46
N PHE A 12 36.70 21.97 -9.84
CA PHE A 12 35.38 21.39 -10.08
C PHE A 12 34.65 21.31 -8.73
N SER A 13 33.80 22.30 -8.48
CA SER A 13 32.75 22.18 -7.47
C SER A 13 31.82 21.06 -7.94
N PHE A 14 32.04 19.84 -7.42
CA PHE A 14 31.02 18.80 -7.42
C PHE A 14 29.88 19.31 -6.54
N LEU A 15 28.96 20.08 -7.15
CA LEU A 15 27.61 20.16 -6.65
C LEU A 15 27.06 18.75 -6.86
N THR A 16 27.11 17.93 -5.82
CA THR A 16 26.34 16.70 -5.77
C THR A 16 24.89 17.16 -5.93
N MET A 17 24.30 16.96 -7.11
CA MET A 17 22.85 16.93 -7.23
C MET A 17 22.43 15.75 -6.37
N SER A 18 22.19 16.02 -5.10
CA SER A 18 21.31 15.20 -4.29
C SER A 18 20.00 15.23 -5.06
N THR A 19 19.68 14.14 -5.74
CA THR A 19 18.29 13.82 -6.04
C THR A 19 17.65 13.61 -4.66
N PHE A 20 17.25 14.70 -4.00
CA PHE A 20 16.23 14.60 -2.98
C PHE A 20 15.05 13.93 -3.70
N GLY A 21 14.49 12.86 -3.12
CA GLY A 21 13.24 12.33 -3.66
C GLY A 21 12.22 13.45 -3.70
N GLN A 22 11.26 13.37 -4.61
CA GLN A 22 10.22 14.38 -4.74
C GLN A 22 8.88 13.68 -4.86
N GLU A 23 7.88 14.24 -4.19
CA GLU A 23 6.47 13.84 -4.21
C GLU A 23 5.77 14.36 -5.49
N ASN A 24 6.25 13.95 -6.66
CA ASN A 24 5.82 14.53 -7.94
C ASN A 24 5.47 13.52 -9.04
N THR A 25 5.27 12.25 -8.67
CA THR A 25 4.79 11.20 -9.58
C THR A 25 3.61 10.47 -8.96
N ALA A 26 2.78 9.83 -9.79
CA ALA A 26 1.65 9.03 -9.33
C ALA A 26 2.04 8.01 -8.24
N LEU A 27 3.16 7.31 -8.44
CA LEU A 27 3.63 6.28 -7.52
C LEU A 27 4.20 6.84 -6.22
N THR A 28 5.04 7.88 -6.28
CA THR A 28 5.60 8.51 -5.07
C THR A 28 4.49 9.06 -4.19
N CYS A 29 3.46 9.65 -4.81
CA CYS A 29 2.30 10.21 -4.12
C CYS A 29 1.29 9.17 -3.61
N ALA A 30 1.63 7.88 -3.68
CA ALA A 30 0.79 6.77 -3.25
C ALA A 30 1.59 5.64 -2.58
N ASP A 31 2.86 5.86 -2.23
CA ASP A 31 3.75 4.82 -1.70
C ASP A 31 3.79 4.74 -0.17
N GLY A 32 3.23 5.73 0.54
CA GLY A 32 3.25 5.78 2.01
C GLY A 32 4.56 6.29 2.61
N ILE A 33 5.44 6.88 1.80
CA ILE A 33 6.78 7.33 2.18
C ILE A 33 6.85 8.85 2.03
N ASP A 34 7.65 9.49 2.87
CA ASP A 34 8.04 10.90 2.73
C ASP A 34 9.27 10.95 1.82
N ASN A 35 9.07 11.10 0.51
CA ASN A 35 10.16 11.00 -0.46
C ASN A 35 11.09 12.23 -0.44
N ASP A 36 10.60 13.39 -0.03
CA ASP A 36 11.36 14.65 -0.04
C ASP A 36 11.87 15.10 1.35
N ASN A 37 11.47 14.39 2.41
CA ASN A 37 11.79 14.57 3.82
C ASN A 37 11.22 15.86 4.44
N ASP A 38 10.07 16.34 3.98
CA ASP A 38 9.39 17.50 4.53
C ASP A 38 8.40 17.18 5.67
N THR A 39 8.26 15.90 6.02
CA THR A 39 7.36 15.28 7.01
C THR A 39 5.92 15.04 6.57
N LEU A 40 5.59 15.35 5.33
CA LEU A 40 4.32 15.04 4.69
C LEU A 40 4.51 13.81 3.78
N ILE A 41 3.42 13.11 3.51
CA ILE A 41 3.42 11.91 2.66
C ILE A 41 2.21 11.98 1.76
N ASP A 42 2.34 11.49 0.53
CA ASP A 42 1.24 11.21 -0.38
C ASP A 42 0.24 12.38 -0.48
N CYS A 43 -1.06 12.12 -0.35
CA CYS A 43 -2.11 13.13 -0.37
C CYS A 43 -2.04 14.16 0.76
N ASN A 44 -1.25 13.95 1.82
CA ASN A 44 -1.01 15.01 2.81
C ASN A 44 0.09 15.98 2.36
N ASP A 45 0.84 15.63 1.32
CA ASP A 45 1.88 16.45 0.71
C ASP A 45 1.30 17.44 -0.33
N PRO A 46 1.59 18.76 -0.20
CA PRO A 46 1.20 19.76 -1.19
C PRO A 46 1.74 19.53 -2.59
N ASP A 47 2.90 18.88 -2.77
CA ASP A 47 3.46 18.58 -4.08
C ASP A 47 2.56 17.55 -4.81
N CYS A 48 2.03 16.56 -4.10
CA CYS A 48 1.07 15.60 -4.66
C CYS A 48 -0.26 16.23 -5.03
N GLN A 49 -0.71 17.26 -4.30
CA GLN A 49 -1.95 17.99 -4.64
C GLN A 49 -1.87 18.73 -5.99
N ASN A 50 -0.65 18.99 -6.49
CA ASN A 50 -0.42 19.67 -7.76
C ASN A 50 -0.17 18.69 -8.93
N LEU A 51 -0.29 17.39 -8.69
CA LEU A 51 -0.07 16.36 -9.69
C LEU A 51 -1.25 16.28 -10.68
N GLY A 52 -1.02 16.68 -11.94
CA GLY A 52 -2.00 16.52 -13.01
C GLY A 52 -3.40 17.07 -12.71
N SER A 53 -4.43 16.23 -12.90
CA SER A 53 -5.83 16.55 -12.61
C SER A 53 -6.33 16.07 -11.24
N ASN A 54 -5.40 15.64 -10.36
CA ASN A 54 -5.62 14.96 -9.09
C ASN A 54 -6.88 15.40 -8.33
N ASN A 55 -7.95 14.66 -8.58
CA ASN A 55 -9.17 14.58 -7.75
C ASN A 55 -9.14 13.31 -6.87
N GLY A 56 -8.11 12.49 -7.02
CA GLY A 56 -7.90 11.25 -6.30
C GLY A 56 -7.73 11.50 -4.82
N CYS A 57 -6.97 12.51 -4.41
CA CYS A 57 -6.80 12.80 -2.98
C CYS A 57 -8.09 13.24 -2.27
N GLU A 58 -9.09 13.75 -2.99
CA GLU A 58 -10.41 14.06 -2.44
C GLU A 58 -11.25 12.80 -2.22
N LEU A 59 -11.16 11.84 -3.14
CA LEU A 59 -11.98 10.63 -3.15
C LEU A 59 -11.34 9.45 -2.40
N CYS A 60 -10.02 9.36 -2.45
CA CYS A 60 -9.16 8.27 -2.04
C CYS A 60 -8.17 8.78 -1.01
N THR A 61 -8.67 8.95 0.21
CA THR A 61 -7.93 9.60 1.30
C THR A 61 -6.59 8.94 1.56
N ASP A 62 -5.60 9.74 1.95
CA ASP A 62 -4.23 9.36 2.31
C ASP A 62 -3.33 8.87 1.16
N GLY A 63 -3.82 8.74 -0.09
CA GLY A 63 -3.00 8.43 -1.28
C GLY A 63 -2.47 6.99 -1.37
N ILE A 64 -2.32 6.28 -0.25
CA ILE A 64 -1.85 4.87 -0.23
C ILE A 64 -2.91 3.84 -0.68
N THR A 65 -4.10 4.29 -1.10
CA THR A 65 -5.22 3.39 -1.40
C THR A 65 -5.32 2.97 -2.86
N PHE A 66 -4.41 3.46 -3.70
CA PHE A 66 -4.36 3.17 -5.12
C PHE A 66 -3.70 1.81 -5.41
N ALA A 67 -3.99 1.26 -6.58
CA ALA A 67 -3.24 0.11 -7.10
C ALA A 67 -1.82 0.56 -7.44
N ASP A 68 -0.82 -0.23 -7.07
CA ASP A 68 0.59 0.16 -7.03
C ASP A 68 1.50 -0.75 -7.89
N VAL A 69 0.92 -1.76 -8.55
CA VAL A 69 1.67 -2.67 -9.41
C VAL A 69 0.83 -3.12 -10.61
N LEU A 70 1.46 -3.13 -11.78
CA LEU A 70 0.92 -3.79 -12.96
C LEU A 70 1.19 -5.30 -12.87
N ILE A 71 0.14 -6.11 -12.86
CA ILE A 71 0.24 -7.58 -12.85
C ILE A 71 0.27 -8.12 -14.27
N ASP A 72 -0.62 -7.63 -15.13
CA ASP A 72 -0.75 -8.07 -16.51
C ASP A 72 -1.47 -7.01 -17.35
N TYR A 73 -1.15 -6.97 -18.64
CA TYR A 73 -1.81 -6.13 -19.62
C TYR A 73 -1.94 -6.89 -20.95
N ASN A 74 -3.17 -7.00 -21.43
CA ASN A 74 -3.49 -7.66 -22.68
C ASN A 74 -4.28 -6.70 -23.58
N PRO A 75 -3.65 -6.08 -24.59
CA PRO A 75 -4.32 -5.12 -25.45
C PRO A 75 -5.36 -5.80 -26.34
N GLY A 76 -6.55 -5.21 -26.43
CA GLY A 76 -7.64 -5.71 -27.27
C GLY A 76 -7.45 -5.43 -28.77
N CYS A 77 -6.56 -4.49 -29.10
CA CYS A 77 -6.29 -4.03 -30.46
C CYS A 77 -4.80 -4.16 -30.82
N ASP A 78 -4.48 -4.16 -32.12
CA ASP A 78 -3.09 -4.14 -32.60
C ASP A 78 -2.33 -2.88 -32.14
N ASN A 79 -3.04 -1.77 -31.99
CA ASN A 79 -2.51 -0.56 -31.35
C ASN A 79 -2.62 -0.73 -29.83
N ALA A 80 -1.54 -1.20 -29.21
CA ALA A 80 -1.41 -1.35 -27.77
C ALA A 80 -0.80 -0.08 -27.16
N ASP A 81 -1.19 0.21 -25.92
CA ASP A 81 -0.56 1.27 -25.14
C ASP A 81 0.92 0.91 -24.89
N PRO A 82 1.88 1.83 -25.18
CA PRO A 82 3.28 1.58 -24.91
C PRO A 82 3.65 1.60 -23.42
N ASP A 83 2.80 2.13 -22.54
CA ASP A 83 3.09 2.33 -21.12
C ASP A 83 1.87 2.02 -20.21
N PRO A 84 1.51 0.74 -20.05
CA PRO A 84 0.39 0.34 -19.18
C PRO A 84 0.59 0.64 -17.69
N GLU A 85 1.78 1.06 -17.26
CA GLU A 85 2.02 1.55 -15.90
C GLU A 85 1.43 2.96 -15.66
N GLY A 86 0.92 3.64 -16.69
CA GLY A 86 0.17 4.89 -16.51
C GLY A 86 -1.13 4.77 -15.70
N ALA A 87 -1.53 3.55 -15.30
CA ALA A 87 -2.75 3.29 -14.51
C ALA A 87 -2.49 2.97 -13.02
N ILE A 88 -1.25 3.04 -12.55
CA ILE A 88 -0.88 2.77 -11.15
C ILE A 88 -0.45 4.03 -10.41
N GLY A 89 -0.70 4.03 -9.11
CA GLY A 89 -0.50 5.18 -8.24
C GLY A 89 -1.67 6.15 -8.25
N LEU A 90 -1.42 7.34 -7.70
CA LEU A 90 -2.37 8.44 -7.67
C LEU A 90 -2.72 8.88 -9.09
N ASN A 91 -4.00 9.18 -9.32
CA ASN A 91 -4.45 9.63 -10.62
C ASN A 91 -3.78 10.97 -11.00
N ASP A 92 -3.16 11.02 -12.17
CA ASP A 92 -2.27 12.11 -12.56
C ASP A 92 -2.49 12.60 -13.99
N PHE A 93 -3.59 12.21 -14.62
CA PHE A 93 -3.87 12.55 -16.01
C PHE A 93 -3.54 14.00 -16.38
N VAL A 94 -2.69 14.15 -17.40
CA VAL A 94 -2.35 15.42 -18.03
C VAL A 94 -2.77 15.38 -19.50
N SER A 95 -3.57 16.36 -19.93
CA SER A 95 -3.99 16.44 -21.33
C SER A 95 -2.79 16.55 -22.28
N GLY A 96 -2.67 15.57 -23.18
CA GLY A 96 -1.60 15.49 -24.15
C GLY A 96 -0.37 14.72 -23.68
N ASP A 97 -0.36 14.21 -22.44
CA ASP A 97 0.64 13.29 -21.94
C ASP A 97 0.16 11.84 -22.12
N PRO A 98 0.76 11.06 -23.03
CA PRO A 98 0.34 9.69 -23.29
C PRO A 98 0.80 8.68 -22.22
N TYR A 99 1.53 9.10 -21.18
CA TYR A 99 2.05 8.20 -20.14
C TYR A 99 1.27 8.28 -18.82
N SER A 100 0.24 9.12 -18.75
CA SER A 100 -0.56 9.39 -17.53
C SER A 100 -1.89 8.63 -17.46
N TYR A 101 -2.04 7.60 -18.31
CA TYR A 101 -3.18 6.68 -18.35
C TYR A 101 -2.82 5.53 -19.30
N VAL A 102 -3.63 4.47 -19.30
CA VAL A 102 -3.56 3.36 -20.25
C VAL A 102 -4.87 3.24 -21.03
N TYR A 103 -4.80 2.94 -22.33
CA TYR A 103 -5.98 2.49 -23.08
C TYR A 103 -5.97 0.98 -23.33
N LEU A 104 -7.12 0.33 -23.13
CA LEU A 104 -7.20 -1.13 -23.18
C LEU A 104 -7.32 -1.68 -24.60
N GLY A 105 -7.92 -0.94 -25.52
CA GLY A 105 -8.41 -1.49 -26.79
C GLY A 105 -9.66 -2.34 -26.59
N GLN A 106 -10.34 -2.64 -27.70
CA GLN A 106 -11.61 -3.37 -27.69
C GLN A 106 -11.47 -4.80 -27.17
N GLY A 107 -12.09 -5.10 -26.03
CA GLY A 107 -11.91 -6.40 -25.37
C GLY A 107 -10.56 -6.59 -24.70
N GLY A 108 -9.77 -5.53 -24.56
CA GLY A 108 -8.49 -5.58 -23.84
C GLY A 108 -8.70 -5.54 -22.34
N SER A 109 -7.68 -5.98 -21.60
CA SER A 109 -7.75 -6.09 -20.16
C SER A 109 -6.47 -5.63 -19.47
N ILE A 110 -6.60 -5.11 -18.26
CA ILE A 110 -5.49 -4.82 -17.36
C ILE A 110 -5.75 -5.42 -15.99
N LYS A 111 -4.71 -5.95 -15.36
CA LYS A 111 -4.71 -6.45 -13.98
C LYS A 111 -3.78 -5.60 -13.14
N LEU A 112 -4.34 -4.97 -12.11
CA LEU A 112 -3.62 -4.09 -11.20
C LEU A 112 -3.65 -4.67 -9.79
N GLY A 113 -2.52 -4.60 -9.09
CA GLY A 113 -2.34 -5.11 -7.74
C GLY A 113 -2.34 -4.02 -6.68
N PHE A 114 -2.65 -4.44 -5.46
CA PHE A 114 -2.54 -3.65 -4.24
C PHE A 114 -1.50 -4.34 -3.34
N THR A 115 -0.27 -3.82 -3.28
CA THR A 115 0.84 -4.43 -2.53
C THR A 115 1.16 -3.74 -1.22
N ASN A 116 0.97 -2.42 -1.14
CA ASN A 116 1.07 -1.62 0.07
C ASN A 116 -0.29 -1.38 0.77
N ASN A 117 -1.38 -1.85 0.16
CA ASN A 117 -2.75 -1.83 0.66
C ASN A 117 -3.54 -3.07 0.19
N LEU A 118 -4.79 -3.20 0.63
CA LEU A 118 -5.76 -4.18 0.14
C LEU A 118 -7.10 -3.49 -0.06
N LEU A 119 -7.78 -3.83 -1.15
CA LEU A 119 -9.19 -3.52 -1.36
C LEU A 119 -10.05 -4.38 -0.42
N THR A 120 -11.09 -3.80 0.15
CA THR A 120 -11.99 -4.48 1.09
C THR A 120 -13.44 -4.07 0.88
N ASN A 121 -14.37 -4.81 1.46
CA ASN A 121 -15.79 -4.43 1.47
C ASN A 121 -16.08 -3.38 2.56
N SER A 122 -17.02 -2.47 2.32
CA SER A 122 -17.41 -1.39 3.24
C SER A 122 -18.43 -1.85 4.27
N GLY A 123 -19.15 -2.94 4.01
CA GLY A 123 -20.32 -3.39 4.75
C GLY A 123 -21.54 -2.46 4.59
N THR A 124 -21.56 -1.62 3.56
CA THR A 124 -22.59 -0.59 3.31
C THR A 124 -23.05 -0.60 1.85
N GLU A 125 -23.92 0.32 1.44
CA GLU A 125 -24.33 0.51 0.03
C GLU A 125 -23.41 1.50 -0.72
N GLU A 126 -22.29 1.90 -0.09
CA GLU A 126 -21.30 2.79 -0.69
C GLU A 126 -20.31 2.00 -1.55
N ASN A 127 -19.77 2.63 -2.60
CA ASN A 127 -18.77 1.99 -3.45
C ASN A 127 -17.49 1.65 -2.65
N ASP A 128 -16.88 0.52 -2.98
CA ASP A 128 -15.65 0.02 -2.37
C ASP A 128 -14.41 0.28 -3.21
N VAL A 129 -14.58 0.36 -4.53
CA VAL A 129 -13.53 0.63 -5.50
C VAL A 129 -14.00 1.71 -6.46
N PHE A 130 -13.06 2.51 -6.96
CA PHE A 130 -13.29 3.52 -7.98
C PHE A 130 -12.23 3.43 -9.08
N VAL A 131 -12.70 3.49 -10.33
CA VAL A 131 -11.86 3.49 -11.53
C VAL A 131 -11.87 4.89 -12.14
N PHE A 132 -10.70 5.51 -12.23
CA PHE A 132 -10.52 6.81 -12.85
C PHE A 132 -10.38 6.61 -14.35
N GLU A 133 -11.48 6.83 -15.08
CA GLU A 133 -11.45 6.83 -16.55
C GLU A 133 -11.29 8.24 -17.13
N ILE A 134 -10.52 8.35 -18.22
CA ILE A 134 -10.33 9.60 -18.94
C ILE A 134 -11.30 9.68 -20.11
N GLY A 135 -11.80 10.89 -20.37
CA GLY A 135 -12.69 11.15 -21.49
C GLY A 135 -14.14 11.42 -21.08
N PRO A 136 -14.95 11.87 -22.05
CA PRO A 136 -16.29 12.41 -21.82
C PRO A 136 -17.36 11.33 -21.60
N GLN A 137 -17.06 10.07 -21.87
CA GLN A 137 -17.93 8.92 -21.65
C GLN A 137 -17.13 7.89 -20.86
N VAL A 138 -17.81 7.13 -19.99
CA VAL A 138 -17.23 5.94 -19.38
C VAL A 138 -17.55 4.79 -20.32
N GLU A 139 -16.55 4.27 -21.01
CA GLU A 139 -16.64 3.03 -21.76
C GLU A 139 -17.06 1.90 -20.80
N ALA A 140 -17.91 1.00 -21.28
CA ALA A 140 -18.38 -0.06 -20.41
C ALA A 140 -17.27 -1.09 -20.20
N SER A 141 -16.99 -1.42 -18.94
CA SER A 141 -15.89 -2.32 -18.56
C SER A 141 -16.37 -3.35 -17.55
N ASP A 142 -16.02 -4.61 -17.76
CA ASP A 142 -16.21 -5.71 -16.81
C ASP A 142 -15.11 -5.69 -15.75
N LEU A 143 -15.48 -6.05 -14.52
CA LEU A 143 -14.63 -6.04 -13.34
C LEU A 143 -14.55 -7.45 -12.73
N ALA A 144 -13.31 -7.88 -12.43
CA ALA A 144 -13.03 -9.06 -11.64
C ALA A 144 -12.04 -8.74 -10.52
N ILE A 145 -12.09 -9.48 -9.40
CA ILE A 145 -11.22 -9.24 -8.23
C ILE A 145 -10.53 -10.51 -7.77
N ARG A 146 -9.29 -10.37 -7.28
CA ARG A 146 -8.50 -11.49 -6.76
C ARG A 146 -8.50 -11.50 -5.23
N PRO A 147 -8.94 -12.59 -4.57
CA PRO A 147 -8.92 -12.68 -3.11
C PRO A 147 -7.49 -12.65 -2.57
N ALA A 148 -7.29 -11.94 -1.46
CA ALA A 148 -5.99 -11.85 -0.78
C ALA A 148 -5.74 -13.03 0.17
N ASP A 149 -6.80 -13.73 0.59
CA ASP A 149 -6.72 -14.88 1.49
C ASP A 149 -7.77 -15.96 1.17
N ALA A 150 -7.50 -17.18 1.66
CA ALA A 150 -8.36 -18.35 1.43
C ALA A 150 -9.76 -18.19 2.06
N PHE A 151 -9.92 -17.35 3.08
CA PHE A 151 -11.23 -17.09 3.67
C PHE A 151 -12.10 -16.31 2.68
N THR A 152 -11.56 -15.24 2.09
CA THR A 152 -12.24 -14.43 1.07
C THR A 152 -12.56 -15.25 -0.17
N GLU A 153 -11.60 -16.05 -0.65
CA GLU A 153 -11.82 -16.99 -1.76
C GLU A 153 -12.99 -17.95 -1.49
N THR A 154 -13.04 -18.53 -0.28
CA THR A 154 -14.15 -19.40 0.13
C THR A 154 -15.49 -18.66 0.09
N GLN A 155 -15.52 -17.37 0.44
CA GLN A 155 -16.76 -16.58 0.41
C GLN A 155 -17.20 -16.27 -1.03
N LEU A 156 -16.28 -16.01 -1.95
CA LEU A 156 -16.59 -15.83 -3.38
C LEU A 156 -17.26 -17.08 -3.95
N ILE A 157 -16.65 -18.25 -3.71
CA ILE A 157 -17.17 -19.54 -4.15
C ILE A 157 -18.56 -19.83 -3.55
N ASN A 158 -18.75 -19.59 -2.25
CA ASN A 158 -20.03 -19.82 -1.59
C ASN A 158 -21.14 -18.88 -2.08
N ASN A 159 -20.79 -17.69 -2.56
CA ASN A 159 -21.72 -16.74 -3.17
C ASN A 159 -21.91 -16.97 -4.68
N ASN A 160 -21.32 -18.03 -5.25
CA ASN A 160 -21.36 -18.37 -6.67
C ASN A 160 -20.81 -17.26 -7.57
N ILE A 161 -19.81 -16.52 -7.09
CA ILE A 161 -19.05 -15.60 -7.93
C ILE A 161 -18.13 -16.46 -8.80
N PRO A 162 -18.20 -16.38 -10.14
CA PRO A 162 -17.42 -17.24 -11.01
C PRO A 162 -16.01 -16.70 -11.21
N ASP A 163 -15.04 -17.61 -11.26
CA ASP A 163 -13.74 -17.43 -11.91
C ASP A 163 -13.88 -18.12 -13.28
N ILE A 164 -14.05 -17.34 -14.35
CA ILE A 164 -14.50 -17.87 -15.65
C ILE A 164 -13.36 -18.59 -16.38
N ASP A 165 -12.13 -18.13 -16.23
CA ASP A 165 -10.95 -18.61 -16.94
C ASP A 165 -9.92 -19.32 -16.03
N ASP A 166 -10.27 -19.58 -14.77
CA ASP A 166 -9.47 -20.28 -13.75
C ASP A 166 -8.14 -19.56 -13.48
N ASP A 167 -8.13 -18.23 -13.51
CA ASP A 167 -6.93 -17.39 -13.35
C ASP A 167 -6.78 -16.78 -11.94
N GLY A 168 -7.77 -17.01 -11.08
CA GLY A 168 -7.87 -16.52 -9.71
C GLY A 168 -8.60 -15.17 -9.57
N PHE A 169 -9.09 -14.57 -10.65
CA PHE A 169 -9.93 -13.38 -10.62
C PHE A 169 -11.41 -13.76 -10.77
N TYR A 170 -12.22 -13.23 -9.86
CA TYR A 170 -13.64 -13.56 -9.75
C TYR A 170 -14.50 -12.40 -10.26
N GLU A 171 -15.39 -12.69 -11.20
CA GLU A 171 -16.22 -11.69 -11.91
C GLU A 171 -17.29 -11.10 -10.99
N ILE A 172 -17.21 -9.80 -10.73
CA ILE A 172 -18.13 -9.12 -9.81
C ILE A 172 -19.21 -8.28 -10.52
N GLY A 173 -18.98 -7.86 -11.74
CA GLY A 173 -19.95 -7.09 -12.51
C GLY A 173 -19.28 -6.13 -13.47
N SER A 174 -19.96 -5.04 -13.82
CA SER A 174 -19.46 -4.08 -14.81
C SER A 174 -19.74 -2.64 -14.37
N ILE A 175 -18.87 -1.72 -14.80
CA ILE A 175 -19.07 -0.27 -14.73
C ILE A 175 -19.41 0.28 -16.13
N SER A 176 -20.21 1.35 -16.20
CA SER A 176 -20.56 1.98 -17.49
C SER A 176 -21.20 3.36 -17.33
N GLY A 177 -21.16 4.14 -18.42
CA GLY A 177 -21.94 5.37 -18.57
C GLY A 177 -21.43 6.53 -17.72
N SER A 178 -21.91 6.65 -16.48
CA SER A 178 -21.40 7.63 -15.50
C SER A 178 -20.98 6.99 -14.18
N ILE A 179 -21.11 5.67 -14.08
CA ILE A 179 -20.77 4.91 -12.89
C ILE A 179 -19.32 4.48 -13.05
N ARG A 180 -18.48 4.91 -12.10
CA ARG A 180 -17.04 4.62 -12.04
C ARG A 180 -16.64 3.88 -10.77
N GLY A 181 -17.57 3.80 -9.80
CA GLY A 181 -17.40 3.06 -8.57
C GLY A 181 -18.19 1.78 -8.58
N PHE A 182 -17.72 0.80 -7.79
CA PHE A 182 -18.38 -0.48 -7.63
C PHE A 182 -18.50 -0.83 -6.14
N ASP A 183 -19.70 -1.24 -5.74
CA ASP A 183 -20.04 -1.73 -4.40
C ASP A 183 -19.95 -3.27 -4.39
N ILE A 184 -18.99 -3.81 -3.64
CA ILE A 184 -18.76 -5.25 -3.50
C ILE A 184 -19.84 -5.88 -2.61
N ASP A 185 -20.34 -5.15 -1.62
CA ASP A 185 -21.40 -5.63 -0.72
C ASP A 185 -22.74 -5.81 -1.45
N ALA A 186 -22.97 -5.11 -2.56
CA ALA A 186 -24.11 -5.34 -3.45
C ALA A 186 -24.11 -6.74 -4.11
N VAL A 187 -22.93 -7.33 -4.31
CA VAL A 187 -22.75 -8.64 -4.94
C VAL A 187 -22.51 -9.73 -3.91
N ILE A 188 -21.77 -9.42 -2.84
CA ILE A 188 -21.35 -10.34 -1.79
C ILE A 188 -21.91 -9.87 -0.45
N THR A 189 -23.19 -10.13 -0.24
CA THR A 189 -23.93 -9.60 0.93
C THR A 189 -23.62 -10.32 2.24
N GLY A 190 -23.85 -9.64 3.38
CA GLY A 190 -23.89 -10.27 4.70
C GLY A 190 -22.56 -10.30 5.46
N TYR A 191 -21.54 -9.60 4.97
CA TYR A 191 -20.24 -9.47 5.63
C TYR A 191 -20.11 -8.10 6.27
N SER A 192 -19.52 -8.05 7.47
CA SER A 192 -19.12 -6.77 8.08
C SER A 192 -18.02 -6.11 7.24
N GLN A 193 -17.87 -4.80 7.37
CA GLN A 193 -16.76 -4.05 6.78
C GLN A 193 -15.41 -4.74 6.99
N LYS A 194 -14.52 -4.68 5.98
CA LYS A 194 -13.13 -5.18 6.01
C LYS A 194 -12.98 -6.68 6.24
N THR A 195 -14.05 -7.44 6.04
CA THR A 195 -14.06 -8.90 6.20
C THR A 195 -13.53 -9.59 4.95
N LEU A 196 -13.95 -9.12 3.78
CA LEU A 196 -13.47 -9.57 2.48
C LEU A 196 -12.25 -8.72 2.08
N LYS A 197 -11.21 -9.38 1.58
CA LYS A 197 -9.94 -8.72 1.23
C LYS A 197 -9.46 -9.15 -0.14
N PHE A 198 -9.08 -8.18 -0.94
CA PHE A 198 -8.65 -8.38 -2.33
C PHE A 198 -7.32 -7.67 -2.56
N ASN A 199 -6.41 -8.35 -3.25
CA ASN A 199 -5.06 -7.83 -3.52
C ASN A 199 -4.84 -7.47 -4.99
N ALA A 200 -5.85 -7.62 -5.83
CA ALA A 200 -5.83 -7.18 -7.22
C ALA A 200 -7.25 -7.03 -7.78
N ILE A 201 -7.33 -6.25 -8.85
CA ILE A 201 -8.51 -6.04 -9.67
C ILE A 201 -8.13 -6.19 -11.15
N GLN A 202 -9.04 -6.75 -11.93
CA GLN A 202 -8.99 -6.77 -13.39
C GLN A 202 -10.08 -5.87 -13.94
N ILE A 203 -9.74 -5.11 -14.96
CA ILE A 203 -10.66 -4.31 -15.76
C ILE A 203 -10.56 -4.81 -17.19
N THR A 204 -11.70 -5.14 -17.79
CA THR A 204 -11.78 -5.62 -19.18
C THR A 204 -12.75 -4.74 -19.95
N ASP A 205 -12.28 -4.12 -21.03
CA ASP A 205 -13.13 -3.35 -21.94
C ASP A 205 -14.19 -4.26 -22.58
N ILE A 206 -15.44 -3.82 -22.63
CA ILE A 206 -16.49 -4.56 -23.35
C ILE A 206 -16.36 -4.30 -24.86
N PRO A 207 -16.20 -5.33 -25.71
CA PRO A 207 -15.89 -5.19 -27.14
C PRO A 207 -17.13 -4.77 -27.98
N ASN A 208 -17.67 -3.58 -27.73
CA ASN A 208 -18.88 -3.04 -28.35
C ASN A 208 -18.63 -1.84 -29.28
N GLY A 209 -17.38 -1.43 -29.44
CA GLY A 209 -16.89 -0.31 -30.22
C GLY A 209 -15.97 -0.72 -31.38
N SER A 210 -14.87 0.01 -31.59
CA SER A 210 -13.92 -0.24 -32.69
C SER A 210 -12.48 0.07 -32.29
N CYS A 211 -11.51 -0.62 -32.89
CA CYS A 211 -10.08 -0.31 -32.76
C CYS A 211 -9.64 0.91 -33.60
N SER A 212 -10.53 1.87 -33.86
CA SER A 212 -10.19 3.10 -34.59
C SER A 212 -9.99 4.26 -33.62
N GLY A 213 -9.05 5.16 -33.94
CA GLY A 213 -8.66 6.25 -33.05
C GLY A 213 -7.27 6.04 -32.45
N THR A 214 -6.89 6.92 -31.53
CA THR A 214 -5.58 6.91 -30.87
C THR A 214 -5.59 6.14 -29.55
N THR A 215 -6.74 6.10 -28.87
CA THR A 215 -6.94 5.49 -27.55
C THR A 215 -8.27 4.69 -27.59
N PRO A 216 -8.28 3.52 -28.25
CA PRO A 216 -9.50 2.71 -28.33
C PRO A 216 -9.81 2.02 -26.99
N GLY A 217 -11.10 1.86 -26.69
CA GLY A 217 -11.56 1.18 -25.47
C GLY A 217 -11.50 2.08 -24.23
N ALA A 218 -11.61 1.48 -23.05
CA ALA A 218 -11.49 2.20 -21.77
C ALA A 218 -10.09 2.80 -21.56
N ASP A 219 -10.06 4.06 -21.11
CA ASP A 219 -8.86 4.87 -20.85
C ASP A 219 -8.67 5.04 -19.33
N ILE A 220 -7.87 4.18 -18.69
CA ILE A 220 -7.72 4.10 -17.22
C ILE A 220 -6.52 4.93 -16.74
N ASP A 221 -6.76 5.94 -15.90
CA ASP A 221 -5.75 6.78 -15.22
C ASP A 221 -5.34 6.16 -13.88
N ALA A 222 -6.29 5.62 -13.12
CA ALA A 222 -5.98 5.00 -11.83
C ALA A 222 -7.10 4.09 -11.34
N VAL A 223 -6.79 3.26 -10.35
CA VAL A 223 -7.78 2.51 -9.58
C VAL A 223 -7.52 2.65 -8.09
N CYS A 224 -8.57 2.97 -7.34
CA CYS A 224 -8.50 3.23 -5.92
C CYS A 224 -9.46 2.36 -5.12
N ALA A 225 -8.98 1.85 -3.98
CA ALA A 225 -9.80 1.21 -2.97
C ALA A 225 -10.39 2.25 -1.99
N LEU A 226 -11.67 2.59 -2.19
CA LEU A 226 -12.45 3.47 -1.29
C LEU A 226 -12.62 2.86 0.11
N SER A 227 -12.73 1.53 0.18
CA SER A 227 -12.69 0.77 1.42
C SER A 227 -11.43 -0.08 1.44
N SER A 228 -10.46 0.26 2.30
CA SER A 228 -9.13 -0.38 2.27
C SER A 228 -8.57 -0.81 3.63
N PHE A 229 -7.54 -1.66 3.54
CA PHE A 229 -6.64 -2.01 4.63
C PHE A 229 -5.21 -1.67 4.21
N THR A 230 -4.54 -0.74 4.89
CA THR A 230 -3.14 -0.43 4.59
C THR A 230 -2.23 -1.55 5.08
N LEU A 231 -1.37 -2.05 4.20
CA LEU A 231 -0.34 -3.04 4.50
C LEU A 231 0.96 -2.32 4.84
N SER A 232 0.96 -1.62 5.96
CA SER A 232 2.18 -0.96 6.41
C SER A 232 3.11 -1.93 7.13
N THR A 233 4.39 -1.92 6.75
CA THR A 233 5.47 -2.47 7.60
C THR A 233 6.02 -1.44 8.59
N SER A 234 5.56 -0.20 8.51
CA SER A 234 5.76 0.78 9.56
C SER A 234 4.99 0.26 10.76
N ASN A 235 5.74 -0.20 11.77
CA ASN A 235 5.19 -0.50 13.08
C ASN A 235 4.25 0.63 13.43
N THR A 236 2.93 0.40 13.37
CA THR A 236 1.99 1.30 14.00
C THR A 236 2.54 1.45 15.40
N THR A 237 3.01 2.64 15.74
CA THR A 237 3.14 3.00 17.14
C THR A 237 1.71 3.04 17.64
N VAL A 238 1.12 1.87 17.88
CA VAL A 238 0.13 1.69 18.93
C VAL A 238 0.81 2.32 20.10
N ASP A 239 0.38 3.55 20.42
CA ASP A 239 0.99 4.49 21.34
C ASP A 239 1.81 3.75 22.40
N ASN A 240 3.07 3.49 22.05
CA ASN A 240 3.87 2.47 22.74
C ASN A 240 4.58 3.16 23.91
N ASP A 241 4.22 4.42 24.18
CA ASP A 241 4.75 5.30 25.21
C ASP A 241 4.27 4.92 26.62
N PHE A 242 3.29 4.02 26.72
CA PHE A 242 2.93 3.46 28.03
C PHE A 242 3.95 2.45 28.56
N LEU A 243 4.88 1.92 27.76
CA LEU A 243 5.94 1.02 28.25
C LEU A 243 7.32 1.48 27.77
N LYS A 244 8.12 1.97 28.72
CA LYS A 244 9.53 2.32 28.52
C LYS A 244 10.43 1.27 29.16
N ILE A 245 11.47 0.87 28.43
CA ILE A 245 12.47 -0.12 28.89
C ILE A 245 13.82 0.57 29.01
N TYR A 246 14.45 0.49 30.18
CA TYR A 246 15.77 1.08 30.42
C TYR A 246 16.62 0.28 31.41
N PRO A 247 17.96 0.31 31.30
CA PRO A 247 18.69 0.91 30.18
C PRO A 247 18.54 0.07 28.91
N ASN A 248 18.46 0.74 27.77
CA ASN A 248 18.59 0.13 26.45
C ASN A 248 19.61 0.98 25.67
N PRO A 249 20.84 0.50 25.43
CA PRO A 249 21.32 -0.86 25.63
C PRO A 249 21.43 -1.32 27.10
N ALA A 250 21.13 -2.59 27.35
CA ALA A 250 21.16 -3.24 28.66
C ALA A 250 22.51 -3.90 28.94
N GLN A 251 22.92 -3.95 30.21
CA GLN A 251 24.08 -4.72 30.66
C GLN A 251 23.63 -5.96 31.44
N ASN A 252 23.20 -5.80 32.70
CA ASN A 252 22.86 -6.94 33.56
C ASN A 252 21.35 -7.07 33.80
N LYS A 253 20.60 -5.99 33.58
CA LYS A 253 19.15 -5.97 33.78
C LYS A 253 18.50 -4.88 32.96
N ILE A 254 17.19 -5.02 32.77
CA ILE A 254 16.29 -3.99 32.27
C ILE A 254 15.17 -3.74 33.28
N ASN A 255 14.68 -2.50 33.31
CA ASN A 255 13.53 -2.06 34.10
C ASN A 255 12.38 -1.74 33.15
N LEU A 256 11.17 -2.06 33.57
CA LEU A 256 9.92 -1.79 32.85
C LEU A 256 9.18 -0.65 33.54
N HIS A 257 9.03 0.48 32.87
CA HIS A 257 8.26 1.61 33.36
C HIS A 257 6.96 1.74 32.58
N PHE A 258 5.84 1.57 33.30
CA PHE A 258 4.50 1.68 32.73
C PHE A 258 3.89 3.05 33.06
N SER A 259 3.41 3.79 32.07
CA SER A 259 2.87 5.16 32.25
C SER A 259 1.47 5.19 32.91
N ASN A 260 0.74 4.06 32.93
CA ASN A 260 -0.59 3.89 33.54
C ASN A 260 -0.68 2.60 34.39
N ASN A 261 -1.78 2.43 35.16
CA ASN A 261 -2.06 1.24 35.99
C ASN A 261 -2.51 0.01 35.16
N HIS A 262 -1.63 -0.50 34.30
CA HIS A 262 -1.83 -1.73 33.52
C HIS A 262 -1.51 -2.98 34.36
N HIS A 263 -2.41 -3.32 35.29
CA HIS A 263 -2.28 -4.48 36.17
C HIS A 263 -2.52 -5.83 35.48
N ASP A 264 -2.99 -5.82 34.23
CA ASP A 264 -3.27 -6.99 33.42
C ASP A 264 -2.01 -7.59 32.76
N LEU A 265 -0.95 -6.79 32.60
CA LEU A 265 0.32 -7.20 32.01
C LEU A 265 1.16 -7.98 33.03
N THR A 266 1.15 -9.30 32.91
CA THR A 266 1.68 -10.18 33.96
C THR A 266 2.78 -11.11 33.47
N ASN A 267 2.79 -11.48 32.19
CA ASN A 267 3.72 -12.46 31.63
C ASN A 267 4.69 -11.80 30.65
N TYR A 268 5.94 -12.26 30.64
CA TYR A 268 6.91 -11.88 29.62
C TYR A 268 7.62 -13.08 29.00
N ASN A 269 8.04 -12.90 27.75
CA ASN A 269 8.96 -13.76 27.01
C ASN A 269 10.07 -12.89 26.42
N LEU A 270 11.30 -13.36 26.50
CA LEU A 270 12.46 -12.75 25.85
C LEU A 270 12.98 -13.71 24.78
N VAL A 271 12.99 -13.25 23.54
CA VAL A 271 13.36 -14.06 22.37
C VAL A 271 14.56 -13.46 21.63
N ASN A 272 15.35 -14.32 20.99
CA ASN A 272 16.41 -13.89 20.07
C ASN A 272 15.89 -13.72 18.63
N LEU A 273 16.79 -13.34 17.70
CA LEU A 273 16.48 -13.15 16.27
C LEU A 273 15.96 -14.41 15.57
N SER A 274 16.26 -15.61 16.09
CA SER A 274 15.75 -16.89 15.57
C SER A 274 14.39 -17.26 16.17
N GLY A 275 13.77 -16.40 16.98
CA GLY A 275 12.49 -16.65 17.65
C GLY A 275 12.58 -17.62 18.83
N GLN A 276 13.79 -18.01 19.25
CA GLN A 276 13.97 -18.91 20.38
C GLN A 276 13.70 -18.16 21.69
N ILE A 277 12.85 -18.74 22.54
CA ILE A 277 12.57 -18.20 23.88
C ILE A 277 13.76 -18.50 24.79
N LEU A 278 14.51 -17.47 25.15
CA LEU A 278 15.66 -17.56 26.05
C LEU A 278 15.26 -17.39 27.52
N GLN A 279 14.23 -16.58 27.78
CA GLN A 279 13.71 -16.37 29.12
C GLN A 279 12.21 -16.14 29.07
N LYS A 280 11.49 -16.61 30.09
CA LYS A 280 10.07 -16.32 30.28
C LYS A 280 9.73 -16.30 31.76
N GLY A 281 8.71 -15.54 32.14
CA GLY A 281 8.28 -15.49 33.53
C GLY A 281 7.15 -14.51 33.78
N LEU A 282 6.90 -14.26 35.06
CA LEU A 282 5.98 -13.22 35.52
C LEU A 282 6.74 -11.92 35.79
N ILE A 283 6.12 -10.79 35.48
CA ILE A 283 6.64 -9.47 35.86
C ILE A 283 6.55 -9.35 37.38
N ASN A 284 7.69 -9.20 38.03
CA ASN A 284 7.76 -9.06 39.48
C ASN A 284 7.33 -7.64 39.93
N ASN A 285 7.08 -7.47 41.24
CA ASN A 285 6.69 -6.18 41.81
C ASN A 285 7.74 -5.07 41.61
N LYS A 286 9.01 -5.44 41.37
CA LYS A 286 10.10 -4.49 41.09
C LYS A 286 10.15 -4.07 39.62
N ARG A 287 9.40 -4.75 38.75
CA ARG A 287 9.38 -4.56 37.28
C ARG A 287 10.77 -4.65 36.65
N GLU A 288 11.57 -5.60 37.14
CA GLU A 288 12.94 -5.84 36.65
C GLU A 288 13.06 -7.22 35.98
N ILE A 289 13.80 -7.28 34.87
CA ILE A 289 14.19 -8.51 34.19
C ILE A 289 15.72 -8.59 34.15
N ASN A 290 16.28 -9.68 34.67
CA ASN A 290 17.71 -9.96 34.61
C ASN A 290 18.09 -10.36 33.16
N THR A 291 19.15 -9.75 32.63
CA THR A 291 19.70 -10.00 31.29
C THR A 291 21.20 -10.36 31.32
N GLU A 292 21.79 -10.54 32.50
CA GLU A 292 23.23 -10.77 32.71
C GLU A 292 23.76 -12.01 31.97
N ASN A 293 22.95 -13.07 31.91
CA ASN A 293 23.31 -14.32 31.26
C ASN A 293 23.06 -14.34 29.75
N LEU A 294 22.71 -13.19 29.16
CA LEU A 294 22.49 -13.07 27.71
C LEU A 294 23.76 -12.57 27.04
N GLU A 295 24.06 -13.15 25.87
CA GLU A 295 25.14 -12.67 25.01
C GLU A 295 24.79 -11.29 24.43
N SER A 296 25.81 -10.53 24.04
CA SER A 296 25.63 -9.25 23.37
C SER A 296 24.86 -9.45 22.06
N GLY A 297 23.81 -8.65 21.83
CA GLY A 297 22.95 -8.86 20.67
C GLY A 297 21.60 -8.16 20.75
N VAL A 298 20.74 -8.50 19.79
CA VAL A 298 19.38 -7.98 19.66
C VAL A 298 18.38 -9.01 20.19
N TYR A 299 17.47 -8.54 21.04
CA TYR A 299 16.41 -9.34 21.63
C TYR A 299 15.06 -8.65 21.50
N PHE A 300 13.98 -9.43 21.55
CA PHE A 300 12.62 -8.92 21.63
C PHE A 300 11.98 -9.37 22.93
N LEU A 301 11.53 -8.41 23.74
CA LEU A 301 10.72 -8.65 24.92
C LEU A 301 9.25 -8.53 24.53
N SER A 302 8.55 -9.66 24.60
CA SER A 302 7.10 -9.72 24.48
C SER A 302 6.46 -9.77 25.87
N ILE A 303 5.51 -8.88 26.16
CA ILE A 303 4.73 -8.84 27.40
C ILE A 303 3.27 -9.08 27.06
N LYS A 304 2.64 -10.04 27.74
CA LYS A 304 1.26 -10.44 27.49
C LYS A 304 0.35 -10.04 28.65
N GLY A 305 -0.78 -9.41 28.31
CA GLY A 305 -1.93 -9.18 29.17
C GLY A 305 -3.13 -10.04 28.76
N THR A 306 -4.30 -9.71 29.30
CA THR A 306 -5.54 -10.47 29.03
C THR A 306 -5.92 -10.44 27.56
N ASN A 307 -5.87 -9.25 26.93
CA ASN A 307 -6.28 -9.03 25.53
C ASN A 307 -5.17 -8.36 24.69
N THR A 308 -3.95 -8.22 25.21
CA THR A 308 -2.89 -7.43 24.59
C THR A 308 -1.56 -8.17 24.62
N ILE A 309 -0.76 -8.01 23.56
CA ILE A 309 0.64 -8.43 23.51
C ILE A 309 1.45 -7.23 23.05
N ILE A 310 2.49 -6.89 23.81
CA ILE A 310 3.38 -5.76 23.55
C ILE A 310 4.75 -6.32 23.28
N THR A 311 5.40 -5.88 22.20
CA THR A 311 6.77 -6.31 21.87
C THR A 311 7.70 -5.10 21.82
N LYS A 312 8.83 -5.18 22.51
CA LYS A 312 9.87 -4.15 22.53
C LYS A 312 11.22 -4.74 22.17
N LYS A 313 11.93 -4.07 21.27
CA LYS A 313 13.31 -4.39 20.91
C LYS A 313 14.28 -3.91 21.99
N ILE A 314 15.22 -4.76 22.38
CA ILE A 314 16.27 -4.49 23.36
C ILE A 314 17.63 -4.82 22.75
N PHE A 315 18.60 -3.95 23.00
CA PHE A 315 20.01 -4.18 22.71
C PHE A 315 20.71 -4.59 24.00
N LYS A 316 21.48 -5.67 23.97
CA LYS A 316 22.33 -6.14 25.07
C LYS A 316 23.79 -5.89 24.69
N LEU A 317 24.53 -5.23 25.58
CA LEU A 317 25.99 -5.06 25.47
C LEU A 317 26.73 -6.26 26.04
#